data_AF-A0AAD5P7K1-F1
#
_entry.id   AF-A0AAD5P7K1-F1
#
_cell.length_a   1.000
_cell.length_b   1.000
_cell.length_c   1.000
_cell.angle_alpha   90.00
_cell.angle_beta   90.00
_cell.angle_gamma   90.00
#
_symmetry.space_group_name_H-M   'P 1'
#
loop_
_entity.id
_entity.type
_entity.pdbx_description
1 polymer ?
#
loop_
_entity_poly.entity_id
_entity_poly.type
_entity_poly.pdbx_seq_one_letter_code
_entity_poly.pdbx_strand_id
1 'polypeptide(L)'
;MDCRIPQDKIASHLLNTCSNMEHVSFSHGSTPLDVVEYIQLPTKQDFYTSDIKCWSLTYLKLSFTYYTNNDQLTDHDCIHNEQLGRLLSQCPNLKHLFMDSGGTIHHGNCLDQILKHCHRLETLVISPNADFPSDCSDNKHITSTTQRPGLRQLVLSGKHLRITNTDMISVYKQHYETLEMIYLYFHSIDEITRSLVKLAHTKAPRLQQLYLLTDNNFIPISIHKLGYPSINKALVTLLSGGCPLLNTIHIINNDFDYSMPESKYNGDNYFSISDKVLKAIATGCRELHTLKFPGPRRYTKKGLMHFATTGVKKLVELEMDIIPEHILEVVIRIESLQKLIFSGSNTSLPDDIQNALSEILQKRIGIASHLTE
;
A
#
# COMPACT_ATOMS: atom_id res chain seq x y z
N MET A 1 -4.65 22.62 -10.04
CA MET A 1 -3.90 22.34 -8.80
C MET A 1 -3.61 20.85 -8.82
N ASP A 2 -2.36 20.47 -9.09
CA ASP A 2 -1.95 19.06 -9.12
C ASP A 2 -1.93 18.50 -7.69
N CYS A 3 -2.90 17.66 -7.35
CA CYS A 3 -2.92 16.89 -6.11
C CYS A 3 -1.95 15.70 -6.21
N ARG A 4 -0.67 15.96 -6.48
CA ARG A 4 0.37 14.95 -6.33
C ARG A 4 0.79 14.94 -4.87
N ILE A 5 0.46 13.89 -4.13
CA ILE A 5 1.12 13.61 -2.85
C ILE A 5 2.58 13.28 -3.20
N PRO A 6 3.56 14.08 -2.80
CA PRO A 6 4.97 13.80 -3.10
C PRO A 6 5.35 12.45 -2.47
N GLN A 7 6.07 11.58 -3.20
CA GLN A 7 6.47 10.24 -2.72
C GLN A 7 7.29 10.31 -1.41
N ASP A 8 8.03 11.39 -1.23
CA ASP A 8 8.72 11.79 0.01
C ASP A 8 7.76 11.98 1.19
N LYS A 9 6.51 12.41 0.97
CA LYS A 9 5.50 12.47 2.04
C LYS A 9 4.98 11.09 2.43
N ILE A 10 4.88 10.14 1.51
CA ILE A 10 4.50 8.74 1.82
C ILE A 10 5.60 8.08 2.64
N ALA A 11 6.85 8.24 2.23
CA ALA A 11 8.01 7.80 3.02
C ALA A 11 8.02 8.48 4.40
N SER A 12 7.76 9.80 4.49
CA SER A 12 7.68 10.51 5.77
C SER A 12 6.50 10.06 6.64
N HIS A 13 5.36 9.67 6.05
CA HIS A 13 4.19 9.20 6.79
C HIS A 13 4.42 7.78 7.35
N LEU A 14 5.06 6.91 6.58
CA LEU A 14 5.50 5.58 7.00
C LEU A 14 6.65 5.65 8.02
N LEU A 15 7.57 6.61 7.89
CA LEU A 15 8.64 6.86 8.85
C LEU A 15 8.10 7.48 10.16
N ASN A 16 7.11 8.37 10.08
CA ASN A 16 6.47 8.98 11.25
C ASN A 16 5.57 7.99 12.03
N THR A 17 5.02 6.96 11.36
CA THR A 17 4.35 5.83 12.05
C THR A 17 5.33 4.84 12.67
N CYS A 18 6.61 4.89 12.28
CA CYS A 18 7.74 4.17 12.88
C CYS A 18 8.54 5.06 13.86
N SER A 19 7.88 5.98 14.54
CA SER A 19 8.48 6.97 15.44
C SER A 19 9.09 6.32 16.69
N ASN A 20 10.33 5.85 16.55
CA ASN A 20 11.38 5.70 17.57
C ASN A 20 12.74 5.24 16.96
N MET A 21 12.97 5.41 15.66
CA MET A 21 14.23 4.99 15.03
C MET A 21 15.22 6.15 15.01
N GLU A 22 16.20 6.11 15.91
CA GLU A 22 17.32 7.03 15.96
C GLU A 22 18.11 6.98 14.64
N HIS A 23 18.29 8.15 14.02
CA HIS A 23 19.18 8.32 12.88
C HIS A 23 20.62 8.26 13.37
N VAL A 24 21.36 7.24 12.94
CA VAL A 24 22.80 7.15 13.17
C VAL A 24 23.53 7.22 11.84
N SER A 25 24.40 8.22 11.70
CA SER A 25 25.48 8.24 10.73
C SER A 25 26.79 8.19 11.51
N PHE A 26 27.74 7.33 11.12
CA PHE A 26 29.06 7.32 11.74
C PHE A 26 30.18 7.56 10.73
N SER A 27 31.01 8.54 11.08
CA SER A 27 32.44 8.54 10.82
C SER A 27 33.13 7.68 11.90
N HIS A 28 34.23 7.04 11.54
CA HIS A 28 34.89 5.95 12.28
C HIS A 28 35.10 6.21 13.79
N GLY A 29 34.60 5.31 14.64
CA GLY A 29 34.92 5.28 16.07
C GLY A 29 34.02 4.32 16.87
N SER A 30 34.64 3.39 17.58
CA SER A 30 34.07 2.22 18.28
C SER A 30 33.10 2.50 19.44
N THR A 31 31.93 1.82 19.45
CA THR A 31 31.26 1.12 20.60
C THR A 31 29.92 0.49 20.16
N PRO A 32 29.37 -0.53 20.87
CA PRO A 32 28.18 -1.26 20.44
C PRO A 32 26.91 -0.67 21.09
N LEU A 33 26.16 0.10 20.31
CA LEU A 33 24.77 0.48 20.54
C LEU A 33 24.04 0.26 19.22
N ASP A 34 22.79 -0.22 19.27
CA ASP A 34 21.93 -0.58 18.13
C ASP A 34 22.29 0.18 16.84
N VAL A 35 23.13 -0.45 16.00
CA VAL A 35 23.71 0.22 14.85
C VAL A 35 22.66 0.22 13.74
N VAL A 36 22.07 1.39 13.50
CA VAL A 36 21.42 1.68 12.21
C VAL A 36 22.54 1.84 11.19
N GLU A 37 22.90 0.75 10.52
CA GLU A 37 23.85 0.83 9.40
C GLU A 37 23.10 1.39 8.18
N TYR A 38 23.29 2.68 7.92
CA TYR A 38 22.99 3.25 6.62
C TYR A 38 24.11 2.88 5.65
N ILE A 39 23.97 1.72 5.01
CA ILE A 39 24.91 1.31 3.96
C ILE A 39 24.44 1.96 2.65
N GLN A 40 24.92 3.18 2.38
CA GLN A 40 24.86 3.75 1.05
C GLN A 40 25.92 3.06 0.19
N LEU A 41 25.51 2.10 -0.62
CA LEU A 41 26.42 1.34 -1.47
C LEU A 41 26.93 2.24 -2.61
N PRO A 42 28.24 2.43 -2.77
CA PRO A 42 28.79 3.10 -3.94
C PRO A 42 28.59 2.25 -5.20
N THR A 43 28.57 2.91 -6.36
CA THR A 43 28.47 2.33 -7.70
C THR A 43 29.42 1.14 -7.92
N LYS A 44 28.88 0.01 -8.44
CA LYS A 44 29.47 -1.19 -9.12
C LYS A 44 30.79 -1.84 -8.62
N GLN A 45 31.76 -1.13 -8.04
CA GLN A 45 33.13 -1.62 -7.82
C GLN A 45 33.46 -2.06 -6.38
N ASP A 46 32.74 -1.60 -5.35
CA ASP A 46 33.10 -1.90 -3.94
C ASP A 46 32.38 -3.11 -3.34
N PHE A 47 31.56 -3.83 -4.13
CA PHE A 47 30.84 -5.03 -3.66
C PHE A 47 31.75 -6.23 -3.37
N TYR A 48 33.03 -6.18 -3.77
CA TYR A 48 33.84 -7.39 -3.95
C TYR A 48 34.67 -7.83 -2.74
N THR A 49 34.77 -7.07 -1.64
CA THR A 49 35.90 -7.29 -0.71
C THR A 49 35.65 -7.22 0.80
N SER A 50 34.45 -6.95 1.30
CA SER A 50 34.26 -6.89 2.77
C SER A 50 33.37 -8.02 3.29
N ASP A 51 33.98 -8.95 4.05
CA ASP A 51 33.31 -9.92 4.93
C ASP A 51 32.66 -9.20 6.12
N ILE A 52 31.69 -8.31 5.86
CA ILE A 52 30.99 -7.61 6.93
C ILE A 52 30.01 -8.60 7.58
N LYS A 53 30.43 -9.22 8.67
CA LYS A 53 29.56 -10.09 9.48
C LYS A 53 28.66 -9.24 10.37
N CYS A 54 27.53 -8.80 9.82
CA CYS A 54 26.53 -7.99 10.52
C CYS A 54 25.50 -8.84 11.28
N TRP A 55 25.96 -9.76 12.15
CA TRP A 55 25.07 -10.72 12.82
C TRP A 55 24.05 -10.05 13.75
N SER A 56 24.34 -8.85 14.26
CA SER A 56 23.43 -8.08 15.12
C SER A 56 22.49 -7.16 14.36
N LEU A 57 22.60 -7.04 13.04
CA LEU A 57 21.86 -6.06 12.27
C LEU A 57 20.36 -6.40 12.23
N THR A 58 19.53 -5.48 12.70
CA THR A 58 18.07 -5.60 12.73
C THR A 58 17.38 -4.70 11.71
N TYR A 59 18.08 -3.68 11.21
CA TYR A 59 17.57 -2.71 10.26
C TYR A 59 18.56 -2.54 9.11
N LEU A 60 18.11 -2.63 7.87
CA LEU A 60 18.93 -2.40 6.69
C LEU A 60 18.14 -1.57 5.67
N LYS A 61 18.75 -0.47 5.22
CA LYS A 61 18.24 0.33 4.11
C LYS A 61 19.23 0.29 2.96
N LEU A 62 18.79 -0.24 1.83
CA LEU A 62 19.53 -0.30 0.57
C LEU A 62 18.92 0.74 -0.38
N SER A 63 19.74 1.68 -0.83
CA SER A 63 19.38 2.63 -1.88
C SER A 63 20.30 2.41 -3.08
N PHE A 64 19.73 2.08 -4.23
CA PHE A 64 20.48 1.88 -5.46
C PHE A 64 20.29 3.10 -6.35
N THR A 65 21.29 3.98 -6.40
CA THR A 65 21.31 5.10 -7.34
C THR A 65 21.98 4.65 -8.63
N TYR A 66 21.22 4.58 -9.72
CA TYR A 66 21.80 4.38 -11.05
C TYR A 66 21.97 5.75 -11.72
N TYR A 67 23.21 6.08 -12.06
CA TYR A 67 23.51 7.21 -12.93
C TYR A 67 23.37 6.73 -14.37
N THR A 68 22.19 6.95 -14.98
CA THR A 68 22.01 6.72 -16.42
C THR A 68 22.71 7.83 -17.19
N ASN A 69 24.02 7.68 -17.43
CA ASN A 69 24.69 8.44 -18.48
C ASN A 69 24.26 7.84 -19.83
N ASN A 70 23.18 8.38 -20.40
CA ASN A 70 22.71 8.26 -21.79
C ASN A 70 22.47 6.84 -22.39
N ASP A 71 21.18 6.57 -22.64
CA ASP A 71 20.58 5.79 -23.75
C ASP A 71 20.91 4.32 -24.01
N GLN A 72 21.76 3.64 -23.24
CA GLN A 72 21.89 2.18 -23.36
C GLN A 72 21.85 1.48 -22.01
N LEU A 73 20.63 1.35 -21.46
CA LEU A 73 20.30 0.33 -20.47
C LEU A 73 20.41 -1.05 -21.14
N THR A 74 21.64 -1.56 -21.31
CA THR A 74 21.85 -2.96 -21.66
C THR A 74 21.42 -3.83 -20.48
N ASP A 75 20.77 -4.97 -20.74
CA ASP A 75 20.22 -5.97 -19.80
C ASP A 75 21.16 -6.46 -18.66
N HIS A 76 22.40 -5.99 -18.61
CA HIS A 76 23.44 -6.43 -17.69
C HIS A 76 23.39 -5.83 -16.27
N ASP A 77 22.44 -4.93 -15.98
CA ASP A 77 22.52 -4.06 -14.80
C ASP A 77 21.50 -4.35 -13.68
N CYS A 78 20.81 -5.50 -13.74
CA CYS A 78 20.11 -6.03 -12.57
C CYS A 78 21.15 -6.29 -11.47
N ILE A 79 20.98 -5.72 -10.28
CA ILE A 79 21.73 -6.13 -9.07
C ILE A 79 21.83 -7.64 -9.10
N HIS A 80 23.05 -8.19 -9.13
CA HIS A 80 23.24 -9.63 -9.18
C HIS A 80 22.54 -10.20 -7.95
N ASN A 81 21.42 -10.91 -8.14
CA ASN A 81 20.60 -11.44 -7.04
C ASN A 81 21.45 -12.27 -6.05
N GLU A 82 22.53 -12.87 -6.54
CA GLU A 82 23.53 -13.54 -5.70
C GLU A 82 24.21 -12.62 -4.68
N GLN A 83 24.52 -11.37 -5.03
CA GLN A 83 25.14 -10.41 -4.12
C GLN A 83 24.15 -10.00 -3.03
N LEU A 84 22.90 -9.73 -3.38
CA LEU A 84 21.84 -9.48 -2.40
C LEU A 84 21.67 -10.69 -1.48
N GLY A 85 21.60 -11.91 -2.04
CA GLY A 85 21.51 -13.15 -1.27
C GLY A 85 22.68 -13.32 -0.31
N ARG A 86 23.92 -13.06 -0.75
CA ARG A 86 25.14 -13.12 0.10
C ARG A 86 25.06 -12.11 1.24
N LEU A 87 24.73 -10.85 0.95
CA LEU A 87 24.58 -9.81 1.97
C LEU A 87 23.51 -10.19 3.01
N LEU A 88 22.31 -10.57 2.56
CA LEU A 88 21.21 -10.93 3.44
C LEU A 88 21.52 -12.21 4.24
N SER A 89 22.30 -13.15 3.69
CA SER A 89 22.73 -14.35 4.42
C SER A 89 23.67 -14.04 5.60
N GLN A 90 24.32 -12.88 5.59
CA GLN A 90 25.17 -12.40 6.68
C GLN A 90 24.37 -11.63 7.75
N CYS A 91 23.09 -11.35 7.51
CA CYS A 91 22.20 -10.57 8.38
C CYS A 91 21.01 -11.40 8.92
N PRO A 92 21.23 -12.52 9.64
CA PRO A 92 20.16 -13.44 10.04
C PRO A 92 19.14 -12.84 11.02
N ASN A 93 19.51 -11.73 11.69
CA ASN A 93 18.67 -11.04 12.67
C ASN A 93 17.87 -9.87 12.11
N LEU A 94 17.88 -9.70 10.78
CA LEU A 94 17.22 -8.59 10.12
C LEU A 94 15.70 -8.63 10.34
N LYS A 95 15.17 -7.52 10.87
CA LYS A 95 13.74 -7.29 11.14
C LYS A 95 13.12 -6.29 10.18
N HIS A 96 13.88 -5.31 9.72
CA HIS A 96 13.38 -4.26 8.84
C HIS A 96 14.31 -4.13 7.62
N LEU A 97 13.74 -4.27 6.44
CA LEU A 97 14.45 -4.10 5.17
C LEU A 97 13.74 -3.06 4.31
N PHE A 98 14.47 -2.02 3.95
CA PHE A 98 14.03 -0.98 3.05
C PHE A 98 14.89 -1.02 1.79
N MET A 99 14.26 -1.19 0.64
CA MET A 99 14.92 -1.21 -0.65
C MET A 99 14.30 -0.14 -1.53
N ASP A 100 15.09 0.86 -1.87
CA ASP A 100 14.75 1.91 -2.83
C ASP A 100 15.73 1.79 -4.00
N SER A 101 15.24 1.84 -5.23
CA SER A 101 16.10 1.69 -6.41
C SER A 101 15.71 2.65 -7.50
N GLY A 102 16.65 3.53 -7.87
CA GLY A 102 16.58 4.31 -9.09
C GLY A 102 16.84 3.50 -10.37
N GLY A 103 17.13 2.20 -10.28
CA GLY A 103 17.32 1.30 -11.43
C GLY A 103 16.42 0.07 -11.43
N THR A 104 16.47 -0.70 -12.52
CA THR A 104 15.65 -1.90 -12.73
C THR A 104 16.03 -2.98 -11.72
N ILE A 105 15.06 -3.51 -10.97
CA ILE A 105 15.28 -4.63 -10.04
C ILE A 105 14.40 -5.80 -10.48
N HIS A 106 14.96 -7.00 -10.42
CA HIS A 106 14.17 -8.21 -10.59
C HIS A 106 13.42 -8.57 -9.29
N HIS A 107 12.26 -7.95 -9.05
CA HIS A 107 11.56 -8.02 -7.77
C HIS A 107 11.25 -9.44 -7.29
N GLY A 108 10.85 -10.35 -8.17
CA GLY A 108 10.60 -11.73 -7.77
C GLY A 108 11.84 -12.44 -7.21
N ASN A 109 13.00 -12.27 -7.87
CA ASN A 109 14.26 -12.83 -7.39
C ASN A 109 14.73 -12.13 -6.11
N CYS A 110 14.56 -10.81 -6.04
CA CYS A 110 14.83 -10.02 -4.85
C CYS A 110 14.00 -10.51 -3.66
N LEU A 111 12.67 -10.63 -3.84
CA LEU A 111 11.76 -11.19 -2.85
C LEU A 111 12.15 -12.61 -2.46
N ASP A 112 12.52 -13.47 -3.41
CA ASP A 112 13.00 -14.82 -3.12
C ASP A 112 14.24 -14.78 -2.22
N GLN A 113 15.26 -13.98 -2.54
CA GLN A 113 16.45 -13.85 -1.70
C GLN A 113 16.13 -13.32 -0.30
N ILE A 114 15.25 -12.31 -0.21
CA ILE A 114 14.82 -11.72 1.06
C ILE A 114 14.12 -12.77 1.91
N LEU A 115 13.09 -13.40 1.35
CA LEU A 115 12.31 -14.41 2.06
C LEU A 115 13.19 -15.61 2.42
N LYS A 116 14.13 -15.99 1.56
CA LYS A 116 15.06 -17.10 1.80
C LYS A 116 15.99 -16.85 2.98
N HIS A 117 16.53 -15.65 3.13
CA HIS A 117 17.60 -15.37 4.11
C HIS A 117 17.15 -14.59 5.36
N CYS A 118 16.08 -13.80 5.29
CA CYS A 118 15.64 -12.92 6.38
C CYS A 118 14.46 -13.53 7.15
N HIS A 119 14.73 -14.55 7.97
CA HIS A 119 13.66 -15.29 8.66
C HIS A 119 12.95 -14.51 9.77
N ARG A 120 13.53 -13.42 10.25
CA ARG A 120 12.99 -12.58 11.34
C ARG A 120 12.35 -11.28 10.83
N LEU A 121 12.15 -11.17 9.52
CA LEU A 121 11.69 -9.94 8.88
C LEU A 121 10.25 -9.61 9.30
N GLU A 122 10.08 -8.44 9.91
CA GLU A 122 8.81 -7.88 10.35
C GLU A 122 8.31 -6.81 9.36
N THR A 123 9.22 -6.02 8.77
CA THR A 123 8.90 -4.95 7.82
C THR A 123 9.70 -5.13 6.53
N LEU A 124 8.99 -5.10 5.40
CA LEU A 124 9.59 -5.09 4.07
C LEU A 124 9.04 -3.92 3.26
N VAL A 125 9.93 -3.04 2.81
CA VAL A 125 9.62 -1.95 1.89
C VAL A 125 10.44 -2.12 0.62
N ILE A 126 9.76 -2.24 -0.51
CA ILE A 126 10.38 -2.27 -1.84
C ILE A 126 9.75 -1.17 -2.67
N SER A 127 10.55 -0.15 -2.98
CA SER A 127 10.11 1.03 -3.70
C SER A 127 10.98 1.39 -4.90
N PRO A 128 10.94 0.65 -6.03
CA PRO A 128 11.69 1.03 -7.22
C PRO A 128 11.10 2.27 -7.91
N ASN A 129 11.98 3.17 -8.33
CA ASN A 129 11.69 4.35 -9.13
C ASN A 129 12.00 4.16 -10.63
N ALA A 130 12.56 3.02 -11.04
CA ALA A 130 12.91 2.77 -12.44
C ALA A 130 11.84 2.02 -13.23
N ASP A 131 11.91 2.18 -14.56
CA ASP A 131 11.20 1.38 -15.55
C ASP A 131 11.58 -0.11 -15.49
N PHE A 132 10.73 -0.97 -16.04
CA PHE A 132 10.92 -2.41 -16.02
C PHE A 132 11.31 -2.94 -17.40
N PRO A 133 12.24 -3.91 -17.47
CA PRO A 133 12.41 -4.71 -18.68
C PRO A 133 11.09 -5.44 -18.97
N SER A 134 10.63 -5.39 -20.21
CA SER A 134 9.35 -5.98 -20.63
C SER A 134 9.32 -7.52 -20.51
N ASP A 135 10.49 -8.16 -20.38
CA ASP A 135 10.69 -9.57 -20.75
C ASP A 135 10.98 -10.50 -19.56
N CYS A 136 10.72 -10.09 -18.32
CA CYS A 136 10.89 -10.95 -17.14
C CYS A 136 9.74 -11.97 -16.98
N SER A 137 9.54 -12.87 -17.94
CA SER A 137 8.45 -13.87 -17.92
C SER A 137 8.77 -15.17 -17.19
N ASP A 138 10.04 -15.45 -16.87
CA ASP A 138 10.48 -16.78 -16.45
C ASP A 138 11.04 -16.79 -15.02
N ASN A 139 10.20 -16.54 -14.02
CA ASN A 139 10.58 -16.76 -12.63
C ASN A 139 10.21 -18.16 -12.14
N LYS A 140 11.24 -18.91 -11.74
CA LYS A 140 11.11 -20.17 -11.01
C LYS A 140 10.40 -19.94 -9.67
N HIS A 141 9.51 -20.86 -9.32
CA HIS A 141 8.66 -20.76 -8.13
C HIS A 141 9.47 -20.79 -6.82
N ILE A 142 9.08 -19.93 -5.87
CA ILE A 142 9.50 -20.02 -4.46
C ILE A 142 8.81 -21.25 -3.86
N THR A 143 9.55 -22.33 -3.63
CA THR A 143 9.01 -23.62 -3.13
C THR A 143 9.12 -23.78 -1.61
N SER A 144 9.53 -22.75 -0.87
CA SER A 144 9.67 -22.88 0.58
C SER A 144 8.28 -23.00 1.25
N THR A 145 8.01 -24.18 1.81
CA THR A 145 6.73 -24.58 2.44
C THR A 145 6.69 -24.34 3.95
N THR A 146 7.78 -23.88 4.56
CA THR A 146 7.83 -23.66 6.01
C THR A 146 7.14 -22.35 6.37
N GLN A 147 6.09 -22.40 7.21
CA GLN A 147 5.58 -21.22 7.92
C GLN A 147 6.71 -20.60 8.76
N ARG A 148 6.88 -19.28 8.68
CA ARG A 148 7.99 -18.54 9.32
C ARG A 148 7.44 -17.45 10.25
N PRO A 149 8.14 -17.10 11.35
CA PRO A 149 7.81 -15.90 12.12
C PRO A 149 7.77 -14.72 11.16
N GLY A 150 6.66 -13.99 11.21
CA GLY A 150 6.07 -13.54 9.97
C GLY A 150 6.11 -12.03 9.76
N LEU A 151 6.29 -11.68 8.50
CA LEU A 151 6.17 -10.33 7.98
C LEU A 151 4.86 -9.70 8.45
N ARG A 152 4.95 -8.53 9.08
CA ARG A 152 3.82 -7.75 9.61
C ARG A 152 3.45 -6.61 8.67
N GLN A 153 4.44 -6.01 8.02
CA GLN A 153 4.26 -4.86 7.15
C GLN A 153 4.89 -5.11 5.79
N LEU A 154 4.10 -4.98 4.72
CA LEU A 154 4.54 -5.11 3.35
C LEU A 154 4.20 -3.85 2.57
N VAL A 155 5.24 -3.16 2.08
CA VAL A 155 5.10 -1.97 1.24
C VAL A 155 5.74 -2.25 -0.12
N LEU A 156 4.92 -2.18 -1.15
CA LEU A 156 5.31 -2.38 -2.54
C LEU A 156 4.87 -1.15 -3.32
N SER A 157 5.83 -0.35 -3.77
CA SER A 157 5.57 0.99 -4.29
C SER A 157 6.41 1.27 -5.52
N GLY A 158 5.82 1.44 -6.69
CA GLY A 158 6.62 1.86 -7.84
C GLY A 158 5.80 2.06 -9.09
N LYS A 159 6.12 3.11 -9.84
CA LYS A 159 5.42 3.45 -11.09
C LYS A 159 5.50 2.35 -12.13
N HIS A 160 6.55 1.54 -12.12
CA HIS A 160 6.68 0.47 -13.10
C HIS A 160 6.69 -0.90 -12.45
N LEU A 161 6.33 -0.98 -11.15
CA LEU A 161 6.48 -2.18 -10.34
C LEU A 161 5.62 -3.35 -10.83
N ARG A 162 6.21 -4.19 -11.70
CA ARG A 162 5.60 -5.44 -12.16
C ARG A 162 5.97 -6.57 -11.21
N ILE A 163 5.03 -6.96 -10.36
CA ILE A 163 5.20 -8.15 -9.52
C ILE A 163 4.41 -9.30 -10.13
N THR A 164 5.09 -10.42 -10.35
CA THR A 164 4.43 -11.59 -10.89
C THR A 164 3.43 -12.15 -9.87
N ASN A 165 2.36 -12.77 -10.38
CA ASN A 165 1.36 -13.41 -9.53
C ASN A 165 1.96 -14.45 -8.59
N THR A 166 3.01 -15.13 -9.02
CA THR A 166 3.69 -16.18 -8.26
C THR A 166 4.47 -15.63 -7.07
N ASP A 167 5.06 -14.44 -7.21
CA ASP A 167 5.85 -13.83 -6.12
C ASP A 167 4.93 -13.44 -4.96
N MET A 168 3.82 -12.74 -5.26
CA MET A 168 2.85 -12.33 -4.23
C MET A 168 2.17 -13.50 -3.55
N ILE A 169 1.85 -14.57 -4.29
CA ILE A 169 1.28 -15.79 -3.69
C ILE A 169 2.21 -16.36 -2.64
N SER A 170 3.52 -16.35 -2.90
CA SER A 170 4.51 -16.92 -2.00
C SER A 170 4.59 -16.11 -0.70
N VAL A 171 4.63 -14.78 -0.83
CA VAL A 171 4.58 -13.86 0.32
C VAL A 171 3.30 -14.09 1.14
N TYR A 172 2.13 -14.06 0.50
CA TYR A 172 0.86 -14.20 1.21
C TYR A 172 0.70 -15.58 1.84
N LYS A 173 1.05 -16.67 1.15
CA LYS A 173 0.96 -18.02 1.72
C LYS A 173 1.85 -18.19 2.95
N GLN A 174 3.03 -17.56 2.97
CA GLN A 174 3.97 -17.68 4.09
C GLN A 174 3.61 -16.76 5.27
N HIS A 175 2.95 -15.62 5.02
CA HIS A 175 2.81 -14.55 6.01
C HIS A 175 1.37 -14.05 6.25
N TYR A 176 0.33 -14.66 5.67
CA TYR A 176 -1.05 -14.17 5.83
C TYR A 176 -1.53 -14.08 7.28
N GLU A 177 -1.01 -14.92 8.18
CA GLU A 177 -1.38 -14.92 9.61
C GLU A 177 -0.69 -13.83 10.41
N THR A 178 0.33 -13.17 9.87
CA THR A 178 1.10 -12.12 10.57
C THR A 178 0.98 -10.76 9.92
N LEU A 179 0.58 -10.70 8.65
CA LEU A 179 0.41 -9.44 7.93
C LEU A 179 -0.68 -8.58 8.59
N GLU A 180 -0.25 -7.42 9.07
CA GLU A 180 -1.06 -6.39 9.70
C GLU A 180 -1.26 -5.19 8.76
N MET A 181 -0.27 -4.90 7.91
CA MET A 181 -0.32 -3.76 6.99
C MET A 181 0.15 -4.17 5.60
N ILE A 182 -0.64 -3.79 4.60
CA ILE A 182 -0.30 -3.92 3.19
C ILE A 182 -0.46 -2.56 2.53
N TYR A 183 0.61 -2.10 1.89
CA TYR A 183 0.63 -0.92 1.05
C TYR A 183 1.03 -1.32 -0.36
N LEU A 184 0.11 -1.14 -1.31
CA LEU A 184 0.32 -1.43 -2.72
C LEU A 184 0.15 -0.13 -3.51
N TYR A 185 1.21 0.30 -4.15
CA TYR A 185 1.19 1.41 -5.10
C TYR A 185 1.76 0.94 -6.43
N PHE A 186 0.86 0.75 -7.40
CA PHE A 186 1.18 0.31 -8.74
C PHE A 186 0.56 1.25 -9.76
N HIS A 187 1.23 1.41 -10.89
CA HIS A 187 0.68 2.19 -12.00
C HIS A 187 -0.48 1.49 -12.70
N SER A 188 -0.57 0.15 -12.60
CA SER A 188 -1.66 -0.63 -13.17
C SER A 188 -2.63 -1.14 -12.11
N ILE A 189 -3.93 -0.87 -12.32
CA ILE A 189 -5.03 -1.47 -11.55
C ILE A 189 -4.98 -3.00 -11.61
N ASP A 190 -4.51 -3.58 -12.70
CA ASP A 190 -4.46 -5.04 -12.87
C ASP A 190 -3.55 -5.71 -11.84
N GLU A 191 -2.42 -5.07 -11.53
CA GLU A 191 -1.45 -5.58 -10.56
C GLU A 191 -2.03 -5.55 -9.15
N ILE A 192 -2.71 -4.45 -8.80
CA ILE A 192 -3.47 -4.33 -7.55
C ILE A 192 -4.54 -5.43 -7.50
N THR A 193 -5.34 -5.56 -8.56
CA THR A 193 -6.45 -6.51 -8.62
C THR A 193 -5.99 -7.94 -8.46
N ARG A 194 -4.93 -8.33 -9.18
CA ARG A 194 -4.33 -9.67 -9.07
C ARG A 194 -3.81 -9.93 -7.66
N SER A 195 -3.10 -8.97 -7.08
CA SER A 195 -2.61 -9.05 -5.70
C SER A 195 -3.76 -9.24 -4.70
N LEU A 196 -4.83 -8.43 -4.81
CA LEU A 196 -6.02 -8.52 -3.96
C LEU A 196 -6.74 -9.85 -4.07
N VAL A 197 -6.90 -10.39 -5.29
CA VAL A 197 -7.52 -11.72 -5.47
C VAL A 197 -6.74 -12.76 -4.69
N LYS A 198 -5.41 -12.74 -4.72
CA LYS A 198 -4.59 -13.72 -4.00
C LYS A 198 -4.66 -13.52 -2.49
N LEU A 199 -4.59 -12.27 -2.03
CA LEU A 199 -4.77 -11.94 -0.62
C LEU A 199 -6.13 -12.45 -0.10
N ALA A 200 -7.20 -12.29 -0.88
CA ALA A 200 -8.54 -12.74 -0.52
C ALA A 200 -8.64 -14.26 -0.28
N HIS A 201 -7.85 -15.07 -1.00
CA HIS A 201 -7.81 -16.53 -0.77
C HIS A 201 -7.17 -16.90 0.56
N THR A 202 -6.35 -16.01 1.13
CA THR A 202 -5.67 -16.23 2.41
C THR A 202 -6.43 -15.70 3.64
N LYS A 203 -7.57 -15.01 3.43
CA LYS A 203 -8.41 -14.35 4.45
C LYS A 203 -7.74 -13.25 5.29
N ALA A 204 -6.41 -13.22 5.37
CA ALA A 204 -5.61 -12.20 6.05
C ALA A 204 -6.19 -11.79 7.43
N PRO A 205 -6.29 -12.73 8.40
CA PRO A 205 -7.07 -12.55 9.62
C PRO A 205 -6.55 -11.44 10.55
N ARG A 206 -5.27 -11.06 10.41
CA ARG A 206 -4.65 -10.00 11.22
C ARG A 206 -4.49 -8.68 10.48
N LEU A 207 -4.99 -8.56 9.25
CA LEU A 207 -4.86 -7.35 8.46
C LEU A 207 -5.64 -6.22 9.13
N GLN A 208 -4.92 -5.16 9.48
CA GLN A 208 -5.42 -3.95 10.12
C GLN A 208 -5.45 -2.77 9.16
N GLN A 209 -4.49 -2.69 8.24
CA GLN A 209 -4.35 -1.54 7.34
C GLN A 209 -4.15 -2.00 5.90
N LEU A 210 -4.95 -1.42 5.00
CA LEU A 210 -4.90 -1.69 3.58
C LEU A 210 -4.83 -0.37 2.81
N TYR A 211 -3.69 -0.13 2.17
CA TYR A 211 -3.47 1.03 1.31
C TYR A 211 -3.30 0.54 -0.13
N LEU A 212 -4.16 1.04 -1.01
CA LEU A 212 -4.18 0.72 -2.43
C LEU A 212 -4.14 2.04 -3.19
N LEU A 213 -3.03 2.30 -3.87
CA LEU A 213 -2.81 3.54 -4.60
C LEU A 213 -2.47 3.25 -6.05
N THR A 214 -2.93 4.11 -6.96
CA THR A 214 -2.60 4.01 -8.39
C THR A 214 -2.56 5.37 -9.06
N ASP A 215 -1.76 5.49 -10.12
CA ASP A 215 -1.57 6.71 -10.93
C ASP A 215 -2.28 6.61 -12.30
N ASN A 216 -3.34 5.81 -12.44
CA ASN A 216 -4.28 5.66 -13.58
C ASN A 216 -4.07 6.39 -14.92
N ASN A 217 -2.88 6.32 -15.52
CA ASN A 217 -2.66 6.79 -16.88
C ASN A 217 -2.93 5.71 -17.94
N PHE A 218 -3.22 4.47 -17.55
CA PHE A 218 -3.40 3.38 -18.49
C PHE A 218 -4.64 2.53 -18.18
N ILE A 219 -5.63 2.60 -19.06
CA ILE A 219 -6.70 1.60 -19.18
C ILE A 219 -6.27 0.65 -20.30
N PRO A 220 -5.73 -0.54 -20.01
CA PRO A 220 -5.65 -1.55 -21.05
C PRO A 220 -7.09 -1.95 -21.35
N ILE A 221 -7.58 -1.62 -22.54
CA ILE A 221 -8.86 -2.08 -23.12
C ILE A 221 -8.96 -3.63 -23.13
N SER A 222 -7.88 -4.34 -22.77
CA SER A 222 -7.69 -5.78 -22.85
C SER A 222 -8.06 -6.60 -21.60
N ILE A 223 -8.42 -6.03 -20.45
CA ILE A 223 -8.64 -6.80 -19.20
C ILE A 223 -9.77 -7.83 -19.34
N HIS A 224 -10.84 -7.49 -20.06
CA HIS A 224 -11.94 -8.43 -20.32
C HIS A 224 -11.53 -9.65 -21.16
N LYS A 225 -10.42 -9.59 -21.92
CA LYS A 225 -9.95 -10.72 -22.72
C LYS A 225 -9.25 -11.80 -21.89
N LEU A 226 -8.79 -11.49 -20.67
CA LEU A 226 -7.98 -12.40 -19.85
C LEU A 226 -8.77 -13.05 -18.69
N GLY A 227 -10.07 -12.78 -18.55
CA GLY A 227 -10.93 -13.44 -17.57
C GLY A 227 -10.65 -13.09 -16.10
N TYR A 228 -9.83 -12.06 -15.82
CA TYR A 228 -9.58 -11.60 -14.46
C TYR A 228 -10.83 -10.91 -13.88
N PRO A 229 -11.10 -11.06 -12.57
CA PRO A 229 -12.18 -10.32 -11.93
C PRO A 229 -11.85 -8.82 -11.92
N SER A 230 -12.87 -7.97 -11.91
CA SER A 230 -12.67 -6.53 -11.68
C SER A 230 -12.13 -6.28 -10.28
N ILE A 231 -11.49 -5.11 -10.08
CA ILE A 231 -10.99 -4.72 -8.75
C ILE A 231 -12.10 -4.71 -7.69
N ASN A 232 -13.30 -4.24 -8.06
CA ASN A 232 -14.47 -4.26 -7.19
C ASN A 232 -14.81 -5.69 -6.74
N LYS A 233 -14.75 -6.67 -7.65
CA LYS A 233 -14.97 -8.07 -7.30
C LYS A 233 -13.88 -8.60 -6.38
N ALA A 234 -12.61 -8.26 -6.63
CA ALA A 234 -11.49 -8.65 -5.76
C ALA A 234 -11.62 -8.06 -4.35
N LEU A 235 -11.95 -6.77 -4.23
CA LEU A 235 -12.22 -6.09 -2.96
C LEU A 235 -13.40 -6.72 -2.23
N VAL A 236 -14.52 -6.96 -2.90
CA VAL A 236 -15.67 -7.64 -2.30
C VAL A 236 -15.27 -9.02 -1.77
N THR A 237 -14.49 -9.81 -2.53
CA THR A 237 -14.03 -11.12 -2.07
C THR A 237 -13.14 -11.01 -0.84
N LEU A 238 -12.17 -10.08 -0.83
CA LEU A 238 -11.30 -9.85 0.31
C LEU A 238 -12.09 -9.44 1.56
N LEU A 239 -12.89 -8.37 1.44
CA LEU A 239 -13.55 -7.72 2.56
C LEU A 239 -14.73 -8.53 3.10
N SER A 240 -15.44 -9.28 2.25
CA SER A 240 -16.48 -10.22 2.71
C SER A 240 -15.88 -11.48 3.35
N GLY A 241 -14.62 -11.81 3.04
CA GLY A 241 -13.92 -12.99 3.54
C GLY A 241 -13.49 -12.91 5.01
N GLY A 242 -13.70 -11.75 5.66
CA GLY A 242 -13.45 -11.54 7.07
C GLY A 242 -12.03 -11.04 7.35
N CYS A 243 -11.81 -9.75 7.12
CA CYS A 243 -10.70 -8.99 7.72
C CYS A 243 -11.23 -8.26 8.99
N PRO A 244 -11.48 -8.97 10.11
CA PRO A 244 -12.22 -8.42 11.24
C PRO A 244 -11.49 -7.28 11.95
N LEU A 245 -10.16 -7.26 11.85
CA LEU A 245 -9.30 -6.25 12.48
C LEU A 245 -9.02 -5.05 11.56
N LEU A 246 -9.53 -5.05 10.33
CA LEU A 246 -9.26 -4.01 9.34
C LEU A 246 -9.83 -2.68 9.83
N ASN A 247 -8.94 -1.77 10.22
CA ASN A 247 -9.25 -0.49 10.81
C ASN A 247 -8.96 0.70 9.89
N THR A 248 -8.11 0.52 8.88
CA THR A 248 -7.78 1.55 7.90
C THR A 248 -7.86 1.00 6.48
N ILE A 249 -8.63 1.67 5.63
CA ILE A 249 -8.72 1.37 4.20
C ILE A 249 -8.52 2.66 3.41
N HIS A 250 -7.44 2.73 2.64
CA HIS A 250 -7.18 3.84 1.72
C HIS A 250 -7.16 3.29 0.29
N ILE A 251 -8.01 3.82 -0.57
CA ILE A 251 -8.18 3.42 -1.96
C ILE A 251 -8.08 4.69 -2.80
N ILE A 252 -6.86 5.08 -3.15
CA ILE A 252 -6.57 6.37 -3.77
C ILE A 252 -6.20 6.20 -5.24
N ASN A 253 -6.78 7.04 -6.07
CA ASN A 253 -6.42 7.17 -7.47
C ASN A 253 -5.86 8.58 -7.74
N ASN A 254 -4.55 8.72 -7.86
CA ASN A 254 -3.85 10.01 -7.86
C ASN A 254 -4.02 10.81 -9.16
N ASP A 255 -4.06 10.15 -10.31
CA ASP A 255 -4.07 10.80 -11.63
C ASP A 255 -5.47 10.76 -12.27
N PHE A 256 -6.53 10.81 -11.46
CA PHE A 256 -7.87 10.88 -12.01
C PHE A 256 -8.14 12.27 -12.61
N ASP A 257 -8.16 12.35 -13.94
CA ASP A 257 -8.59 13.55 -14.65
C ASP A 257 -10.11 13.73 -14.54
N TYR A 258 -10.53 14.53 -13.56
CA TYR A 258 -11.94 14.89 -13.34
C TYR A 258 -12.57 15.69 -14.49
N SER A 259 -11.80 16.12 -15.50
CA SER A 259 -12.33 16.82 -16.67
C SER A 259 -12.94 15.87 -17.72
N MET A 260 -12.67 14.56 -17.63
CA MET A 260 -13.21 13.58 -18.57
C MET A 260 -14.72 13.34 -18.33
N PRO A 261 -15.57 13.38 -19.39
CA PRO A 261 -17.01 13.22 -19.26
C PRO A 261 -17.39 11.79 -18.84
N GLU A 262 -18.43 11.67 -18.00
CA GLU A 262 -18.84 10.39 -17.40
C GLU A 262 -19.08 9.26 -18.41
N SER A 263 -19.57 9.60 -19.59
CA SER A 263 -19.87 8.68 -20.68
C SER A 263 -18.66 7.96 -21.26
N LYS A 264 -17.43 8.47 -21.03
CA LYS A 264 -16.19 7.79 -21.43
C LYS A 264 -15.70 6.77 -20.38
N TYR A 265 -16.28 6.76 -19.18
CA TYR A 265 -15.96 5.78 -18.14
C TYR A 265 -16.71 4.45 -18.35
N ASN A 266 -16.47 3.78 -19.47
CA ASN A 266 -17.06 2.48 -19.75
C ASN A 266 -16.47 1.37 -18.84
N GLY A 267 -17.34 0.67 -18.10
CA GLY A 267 -17.06 -0.65 -17.53
C GLY A 267 -16.21 -0.66 -16.24
N ASP A 268 -16.30 -1.73 -15.46
CA ASP A 268 -15.71 -1.99 -14.12
C ASP A 268 -14.19 -1.87 -13.97
N ASN A 269 -13.52 -1.17 -14.89
CA ASN A 269 -12.07 -1.11 -15.03
C ASN A 269 -11.43 0.11 -14.37
N TYR A 270 -12.24 0.99 -13.77
CA TYR A 270 -11.74 2.12 -13.00
C TYR A 270 -11.60 1.77 -11.53
N PHE A 271 -10.60 2.37 -10.90
CA PHE A 271 -10.38 2.33 -9.46
C PHE A 271 -11.47 3.16 -8.75
N SER A 272 -12.66 2.57 -8.66
CA SER A 272 -13.90 3.21 -8.20
C SER A 272 -14.62 2.27 -7.23
N ILE A 273 -15.19 2.85 -6.17
CA ILE A 273 -15.91 2.09 -5.15
C ILE A 273 -17.38 1.93 -5.55
N SER A 274 -17.81 0.68 -5.68
CA SER A 274 -19.20 0.31 -5.95
C SER A 274 -20.02 0.08 -4.67
N ASP A 275 -21.36 0.08 -4.81
CA ASP A 275 -22.28 -0.31 -3.72
C ASP A 275 -21.94 -1.67 -3.10
N LYS A 276 -21.43 -2.61 -3.90
CA LYS A 276 -21.06 -3.95 -3.42
C LYS A 276 -19.84 -3.89 -2.51
N VAL A 277 -18.85 -3.05 -2.83
CA VAL A 277 -17.68 -2.85 -1.97
C VAL A 277 -18.10 -2.15 -0.68
N LEU A 278 -18.92 -1.08 -0.74
CA LEU A 278 -19.42 -0.41 0.46
C LEU A 278 -20.18 -1.37 1.39
N LYS A 279 -21.02 -2.24 0.82
CA LYS A 279 -21.68 -3.32 1.58
C LYS A 279 -20.68 -4.27 2.22
N ALA A 280 -19.69 -4.75 1.46
CA ALA A 280 -18.67 -5.66 1.97
C ALA A 280 -17.87 -5.03 3.11
N ILE A 281 -17.49 -3.75 2.99
CA ILE A 281 -16.82 -2.99 4.05
C ILE A 281 -17.73 -2.94 5.30
N ALA A 282 -18.98 -2.53 5.14
CA ALA A 282 -19.92 -2.42 6.25
C ALA A 282 -20.14 -3.76 6.97
N THR A 283 -20.19 -4.87 6.23
CA THR A 283 -20.42 -6.18 6.85
C THR A 283 -19.16 -6.81 7.44
N GLY A 284 -18.01 -6.60 6.80
CA GLY A 284 -16.77 -7.32 7.08
C GLY A 284 -15.77 -6.60 7.98
N CYS A 285 -15.78 -5.26 7.99
CA CYS A 285 -14.75 -4.43 8.62
C CYS A 285 -15.32 -3.73 9.86
N ARG A 286 -15.60 -4.51 10.92
CA ARG A 286 -16.27 -4.00 12.15
C ARG A 286 -15.42 -3.02 12.94
N GLU A 287 -14.11 -3.11 12.79
CA GLU A 287 -13.12 -2.26 13.44
C GLU A 287 -12.69 -1.07 12.58
N LEU A 288 -13.41 -0.75 11.50
CA LEU A 288 -13.03 0.33 10.59
C LEU A 288 -13.13 1.71 11.25
N HIS A 289 -12.00 2.40 11.34
CA HIS A 289 -11.87 3.77 11.86
C HIS A 289 -11.65 4.79 10.74
N THR A 290 -10.92 4.41 9.71
CA THR A 290 -10.56 5.31 8.61
C THR A 290 -10.89 4.67 7.28
N LEU A 291 -11.69 5.39 6.48
CA LEU A 291 -12.02 5.00 5.12
C LEU A 291 -11.77 6.17 4.18
N LYS A 292 -10.85 6.00 3.24
CA LYS A 292 -10.55 6.97 2.20
C LYS A 292 -10.70 6.34 0.84
N PHE A 293 -11.53 6.93 -0.01
CA PHE A 293 -11.65 6.51 -1.40
C PHE A 293 -11.84 7.70 -2.34
N PRO A 294 -10.85 8.60 -2.42
CA PRO A 294 -10.84 9.67 -3.41
C PRO A 294 -10.72 9.05 -4.82
N GLY A 295 -11.82 9.05 -5.56
CA GLY A 295 -11.90 8.57 -6.93
C GLY A 295 -13.35 8.46 -7.39
N PRO A 296 -13.59 8.33 -8.70
CA PRO A 296 -14.91 8.51 -9.32
C PRO A 296 -16.02 7.70 -8.66
N ARG A 297 -17.13 8.39 -8.39
CA ARG A 297 -18.35 7.81 -7.82
C ARG A 297 -18.94 6.70 -8.71
N ARG A 298 -18.98 5.47 -8.16
CA ARG A 298 -19.81 4.36 -8.64
C ARG A 298 -20.78 3.81 -7.60
N TYR A 299 -20.86 4.47 -6.45
CA TYR A 299 -21.83 4.16 -5.43
C TYR A 299 -23.09 5.02 -5.59
N THR A 300 -24.22 4.40 -5.35
CA THR A 300 -25.54 5.04 -5.33
C THR A 300 -25.86 5.54 -3.92
N LYS A 301 -26.94 6.33 -3.80
CA LYS A 301 -27.53 6.64 -2.49
C LYS A 301 -27.74 5.37 -1.66
N LYS A 302 -28.27 4.31 -2.28
CA LYS A 302 -28.63 3.07 -1.58
C LYS A 302 -27.40 2.38 -0.96
N GLY A 303 -26.28 2.33 -1.68
CA GLY A 303 -25.03 1.75 -1.17
C GLY A 303 -24.47 2.55 0.01
N LEU A 304 -24.44 3.87 -0.12
CA LEU A 304 -23.91 4.76 0.92
C LEU A 304 -24.80 4.75 2.18
N MET A 305 -26.12 4.76 2.02
CA MET A 305 -27.05 4.64 3.14
C MET A 305 -26.90 3.31 3.85
N HIS A 306 -26.75 2.21 3.11
CA HIS A 306 -26.51 0.90 3.73
C HIS A 306 -25.20 0.85 4.50
N PHE A 307 -24.14 1.46 3.96
CA PHE A 307 -22.86 1.60 4.65
C PHE A 307 -23.02 2.34 5.98
N ALA A 308 -23.69 3.50 5.94
CA ALA A 308 -23.93 4.33 7.12
C ALA A 308 -24.77 3.62 8.20
N THR A 309 -25.72 2.77 7.83
CA THR A 309 -26.62 2.11 8.82
C THR A 309 -26.07 0.85 9.45
N THR A 310 -25.26 0.08 8.72
CA THR A 310 -25.13 -1.36 9.01
C THR A 310 -23.82 -1.72 9.72
N GLY A 311 -22.74 -0.97 9.49
CA GLY A 311 -21.41 -1.57 9.65
C GLY A 311 -20.36 -0.82 10.46
N VAL A 312 -20.40 0.50 10.48
CA VAL A 312 -19.17 1.29 10.70
C VAL A 312 -19.31 2.19 11.92
N LYS A 313 -19.69 1.58 13.04
CA LYS A 313 -19.91 2.26 14.32
C LYS A 313 -18.66 2.90 14.91
N LYS A 314 -17.48 2.56 14.38
CA LYS A 314 -16.17 3.06 14.82
C LYS A 314 -15.54 3.99 13.79
N LEU A 315 -16.23 4.32 12.69
CA LEU A 315 -15.67 5.19 11.66
C LEU A 315 -15.49 6.60 12.20
N VAL A 316 -14.24 7.04 12.29
CA VAL A 316 -13.85 8.37 12.77
C VAL A 316 -13.56 9.30 11.60
N GLU A 317 -12.93 8.78 10.53
CA GLU A 317 -12.53 9.56 9.36
C GLU A 317 -13.09 8.94 8.06
N LEU A 318 -13.77 9.78 7.28
CA LEU A 318 -14.30 9.45 5.95
C LEU A 318 -13.82 10.48 4.93
N GLU A 319 -13.17 10.01 3.87
CA GLU A 319 -12.72 10.84 2.74
C GLU A 319 -13.30 10.31 1.43
N MET A 320 -13.94 11.21 0.67
CA MET A 320 -14.69 10.92 -0.55
C MET A 320 -14.39 11.96 -1.64
N ASP A 321 -14.59 11.60 -2.91
CA ASP A 321 -14.33 12.46 -4.06
C ASP A 321 -15.35 13.58 -4.25
N ILE A 322 -16.62 13.23 -4.12
CA ILE A 322 -17.77 14.05 -4.47
C ILE A 322 -18.71 14.10 -3.28
N ILE A 323 -19.30 15.27 -3.03
CA ILE A 323 -20.34 15.46 -2.04
C ILE A 323 -21.63 14.78 -2.55
N PRO A 324 -22.09 13.69 -1.92
CA PRO A 324 -23.38 13.12 -2.30
C PRO A 324 -24.51 14.02 -1.79
N GLU A 325 -25.61 14.12 -2.54
CA GLU A 325 -26.81 14.89 -2.17
C GLU A 325 -27.38 14.54 -0.78
N HIS A 326 -27.06 13.36 -0.26
CA HIS A 326 -27.55 12.85 1.02
C HIS A 326 -26.45 12.75 2.08
N ILE A 327 -25.39 13.56 1.95
CA ILE A 327 -24.26 13.53 2.87
C ILE A 327 -24.67 13.80 4.32
N LEU A 328 -25.60 14.74 4.54
CA LEU A 328 -26.10 15.04 5.89
C LEU A 328 -26.71 13.81 6.55
N GLU A 329 -27.52 13.03 5.82
CA GLU A 329 -28.15 11.82 6.34
C GLU A 329 -27.11 10.74 6.69
N VAL A 330 -26.06 10.64 5.88
CA VAL A 330 -24.94 9.70 6.11
C VAL A 330 -24.18 10.08 7.38
N VAL A 331 -23.81 11.37 7.53
CA VAL A 331 -23.06 11.87 8.68
C VAL A 331 -23.86 11.72 9.97
N ILE A 332 -25.17 12.02 9.93
CA ILE A 332 -26.07 11.83 11.07
C ILE A 332 -26.08 10.38 11.53
N ARG A 333 -26.13 9.41 10.61
CA ARG A 333 -26.19 7.98 10.93
C ARG A 333 -24.87 7.39 11.41
N ILE A 334 -23.73 7.94 11.00
CA ILE A 334 -22.41 7.49 11.46
C ILE A 334 -22.03 8.32 12.69
N GLU A 335 -22.56 7.95 13.85
CA GLU A 335 -22.42 8.71 15.11
C GLU A 335 -20.97 8.95 15.54
N SER A 336 -20.07 8.00 15.23
CA SER A 336 -18.64 8.07 15.55
C SER A 336 -17.85 9.02 14.65
N LEU A 337 -18.42 9.51 13.55
CA LEU A 337 -17.68 10.29 12.56
C LEU A 337 -17.29 11.65 13.15
N GLN A 338 -15.99 11.94 13.12
CA GLN A 338 -15.39 13.18 13.60
C GLN A 338 -14.76 14.00 12.47
N LYS A 339 -14.33 13.33 11.39
CA LYS A 339 -13.63 13.97 10.28
C LYS A 339 -14.24 13.52 8.94
N LEU A 340 -14.67 14.50 8.16
CA LEU A 340 -15.23 14.31 6.83
C LEU A 340 -14.45 15.18 5.84
N ILE A 341 -13.90 14.56 4.80
CA ILE A 341 -13.04 15.23 3.82
C ILE A 341 -13.62 14.99 2.42
N PHE A 342 -13.67 16.06 1.62
CA PHE A 342 -13.97 15.98 0.20
C PHE A 342 -12.73 16.34 -0.61
N SER A 343 -12.36 15.46 -1.54
CA SER A 343 -11.14 15.54 -2.34
C SER A 343 -11.51 15.41 -3.82
N GLY A 344 -11.90 16.53 -4.42
CA GLY A 344 -12.35 16.60 -5.82
C GLY A 344 -12.41 18.03 -6.34
N SER A 345 -12.80 18.22 -7.61
CA SER A 345 -12.90 19.54 -8.24
C SER A 345 -14.15 20.35 -7.84
N ASN A 346 -15.19 19.69 -7.32
CA ASN A 346 -16.43 20.30 -6.82
C ASN A 346 -16.55 20.13 -5.29
N THR A 347 -15.62 20.73 -4.54
CA THR A 347 -15.54 20.60 -3.07
C THR A 347 -16.30 21.68 -2.31
N SER A 348 -16.82 22.71 -2.98
CA SER A 348 -17.62 23.74 -2.30
C SER A 348 -19.00 23.19 -1.96
N LEU A 349 -19.21 22.87 -0.69
CA LEU A 349 -20.53 22.68 -0.11
C LEU A 349 -21.30 24.00 -0.17
N PRO A 350 -22.62 23.97 -0.44
CA PRO A 350 -23.49 25.08 -0.07
C PRO A 350 -23.28 25.46 1.41
N ASP A 351 -23.26 26.77 1.71
CA ASP A 351 -22.92 27.29 3.05
C ASP A 351 -23.82 26.71 4.14
N ASP A 352 -25.10 26.49 3.84
CA ASP A 352 -26.07 25.88 4.75
C ASP A 352 -25.70 24.44 5.11
N ILE A 353 -25.29 23.63 4.12
CA ILE A 353 -24.83 22.26 4.35
C ILE A 353 -23.50 22.25 5.10
N GLN A 354 -22.57 23.15 4.76
CA GLN A 354 -21.28 23.25 5.43
C GLN A 354 -21.44 23.64 6.90
N ASN A 355 -22.31 24.61 7.21
CA ASN A 355 -22.62 25.02 8.57
C ASN A 355 -23.26 23.89 9.37
N ALA A 356 -24.25 23.20 8.79
CA ALA A 356 -24.90 22.05 9.42
C ALA A 356 -23.91 20.91 9.72
N LEU A 357 -23.02 20.58 8.77
CA LEU A 357 -21.97 19.57 8.98
C LEU A 357 -20.99 19.99 10.07
N SER A 358 -20.58 21.26 10.07
CA SER A 358 -19.65 21.80 11.07
C SER A 358 -20.25 21.74 12.46
N GLU A 359 -21.51 22.13 12.64
CA GLU A 359 -22.23 22.05 13.91
C GLU A 359 -22.33 20.60 14.42
N ILE A 360 -22.71 19.65 13.55
CA ILE A 360 -22.82 18.23 13.91
C ILE A 360 -21.46 17.67 14.35
N LEU A 361 -20.40 17.94 13.60
CA LEU A 361 -19.06 17.42 13.90
C LEU A 361 -18.44 18.09 15.14
N GLN A 362 -18.58 19.41 15.29
CA GLN A 362 -18.11 20.13 16.48
C GLN A 362 -18.80 19.64 17.75
N LYS A 363 -20.13 19.43 17.70
CA LYS A 363 -20.88 18.88 18.84
C LYS A 363 -20.35 17.50 19.26
N ARG A 364 -19.99 16.65 18.30
CA ARG A 364 -19.42 15.32 18.59
C ARG A 364 -18.01 15.41 19.18
N ILE A 365 -17.16 16.30 18.65
CA ILE A 365 -15.81 16.51 19.17
C ILE A 365 -15.86 17.07 20.60
N GLY A 366 -16.72 18.07 20.87
CA GLY A 366 -16.89 18.66 22.20
C GLY A 366 -17.43 17.66 23.24
N ILE A 367 -18.29 16.72 22.84
CA ILE A 367 -18.74 15.63 23.70
C ILE A 367 -17.57 14.68 24.03
N ALA A 368 -16.71 14.38 23.06
CA ALA A 368 -15.56 13.49 23.28
C ALA A 368 -14.55 14.07 24.27
N SER A 369 -14.30 15.40 24.24
CA SER A 369 -13.38 16.06 25.19
C SER A 369 -13.87 16.06 26.65
N HIS A 370 -15.18 15.94 26.89
CA HIS A 370 -15.74 15.88 28.25
C HIS A 370 -15.88 14.47 28.82
N LEU A 371 -15.66 13.42 28.02
CA LEU A 371 -15.74 12.02 28.44
C LEU A 371 -14.37 11.38 28.72
N THR A 372 -13.28 12.13 28.53
CA THR A 372 -11.89 11.67 28.73
C THR A 372 -11.21 12.28 29.96
N GLU A 373 -11.94 12.96 30.83
CA GLU A 373 -11.44 13.45 32.14
C GLU A 373 -11.79 12.52 33.29
#